data_AF-A0A164DZW1-F1
#
_entry.id   AF-A0A164DZW1-F1
#
_cell.length_a   1.000
_cell.length_b   1.000
_cell.length_c   1.000
_cell.angle_alpha   90.00
_cell.angle_beta   90.00
_cell.angle_gamma   90.00
#
_symmetry.space_group_name_H-M   'P 1'
#
loop_
_entity.id
_entity.type
_entity.pdbx_description
1 polymer ?
#
loop_
_entity_poly.entity_id
_entity_poly.type
_entity_poly.pdbx_seq_one_letter_code
_entity_poly.pdbx_strand_id
1 'polypeptide(L)'
;DLLFNGKKLVCNNQRLNPYVDGMYDGYWRRMEYPRKPLDPGKKWEKIEVEQKEATIRRIKNEDCLDGWKDVADNLIIFDHNNILRVYSYEEDVANGWRYFALEPYSATLYEYCNGEYNGPMPNESQVLYQI
;
A
#
# COMPACT_ATOMS: atom_id res chain seq x y z
N ASP A 1 2.74 -2.30 16.52
CA ASP A 1 1.88 -3.50 16.57
C ASP A 1 0.52 -3.00 16.16
N LEU A 2 0.07 -3.41 14.98
CA LEU A 2 -0.79 -2.54 14.22
C LEU A 2 -2.22 -2.53 14.62
N LEU A 3 -2.71 -1.35 14.97
CA LEU A 3 -4.06 -1.15 15.46
C LEU A 3 -4.77 -0.21 14.49
N PHE A 4 -5.58 -0.78 13.60
CA PHE A 4 -6.58 -0.02 12.86
C PHE A 4 -7.81 0.10 13.79
N ASN A 5 -8.02 1.27 14.42
CA ASN A 5 -9.01 1.46 15.50
C ASN A 5 -8.89 0.45 16.66
N GLY A 6 -7.68 0.15 17.12
CA GLY A 6 -7.50 -0.78 18.24
C GLY A 6 -7.70 -2.26 17.87
N LYS A 7 -7.81 -2.59 16.57
CA LYS A 7 -7.91 -3.98 16.09
C LYS A 7 -6.85 -4.28 15.03
N LYS A 8 -6.25 -5.46 15.15
CA LYS A 8 -5.28 -6.02 14.21
C LYS A 8 -5.99 -6.35 12.90
N LEU A 9 -5.55 -5.75 11.79
CA LEU A 9 -5.91 -6.23 10.45
C LEU A 9 -5.20 -7.57 10.25
N VAL A 10 -5.95 -8.66 10.41
CA VAL A 10 -5.48 -10.02 10.10
C VAL A 10 -6.20 -10.44 8.83
N CYS A 11 -5.52 -10.33 7.70
CA CYS A 11 -6.05 -10.77 6.42
C CYS A 11 -6.09 -12.30 6.39
N ASN A 12 -7.30 -12.86 6.39
CA ASN A 12 -7.53 -14.29 6.37
C ASN A 12 -7.31 -14.83 4.96
N ASN A 13 -6.12 -15.40 4.74
CA ASN A 13 -5.85 -16.58 3.91
C ASN A 13 -6.72 -16.76 2.65
N GLN A 14 -6.43 -16.01 1.58
CA GLN A 14 -6.51 -16.58 0.23
C GLN A 14 -5.19 -16.33 -0.49
N ARG A 15 -4.51 -17.44 -0.81
CA ARG A 15 -3.18 -17.49 -1.41
C ARG A 15 -3.21 -16.91 -2.82
N LEU A 16 -2.51 -15.80 -3.04
CA LEU A 16 -1.98 -15.43 -4.34
C LEU A 16 -0.51 -14.99 -4.16
N ASN A 17 0.42 -15.89 -4.53
CA ASN A 17 1.85 -15.64 -4.79
C ASN A 17 2.78 -15.28 -3.60
N PRO A 18 4.13 -15.42 -3.72
CA PRO A 18 4.99 -16.10 -2.73
C PRO A 18 5.73 -15.17 -1.75
N TYR A 19 5.45 -13.87 -1.80
CA TYR A 19 6.08 -12.82 -1.02
C TYR A 19 4.97 -12.09 -0.28
N VAL A 20 4.92 -12.21 1.03
CA VAL A 20 3.75 -11.80 1.81
C VAL A 20 3.92 -10.36 2.22
N ASP A 21 3.63 -9.50 1.27
CA ASP A 21 3.50 -8.08 1.50
C ASP A 21 2.33 -7.82 2.46
N GLY A 22 2.49 -6.88 3.38
CA GLY A 22 1.42 -6.53 4.32
C GLY A 22 1.47 -5.08 4.77
N MET A 23 0.29 -4.54 5.07
CA MET A 23 0.11 -3.15 5.49
C MET A 23 0.05 -3.01 7.02
N TYR A 24 0.95 -2.19 7.55
CA TYR A 24 1.36 -2.17 8.94
C TYR A 24 1.88 -0.79 9.46
N ASP A 25 1.05 0.00 10.14
CA ASP A 25 1.25 1.14 11.11
C ASP A 25 1.64 2.38 10.32
N GLY A 26 0.99 2.57 9.18
CA GLY A 26 1.48 3.51 8.18
C GLY A 26 2.76 3.01 7.49
N TYR A 27 3.01 1.70 7.47
CA TYR A 27 4.07 1.10 6.67
C TYR A 27 3.53 0.01 5.74
N TRP A 28 4.24 -0.23 4.66
CA TRP A 28 4.16 -1.43 3.84
C TRP A 28 5.42 -2.26 4.09
N ARG A 29 5.27 -3.58 4.21
CA ARG A 29 6.37 -4.50 4.51
C ARG A 29 6.36 -5.66 3.54
N ARG A 30 7.51 -5.96 2.92
CA ARG A 30 7.71 -7.18 2.13
C ARG A 30 8.26 -8.29 3.00
N MET A 31 7.58 -9.43 2.98
CA MET A 31 8.02 -10.64 3.68
C MET A 31 8.44 -11.73 2.70
N GLU A 32 9.64 -12.29 2.86
CA GLU A 32 10.12 -13.39 2.01
C GLU A 32 10.54 -14.60 2.84
N TYR A 33 10.62 -15.76 2.18
CA TYR A 33 11.30 -16.93 2.74
C TYR A 33 12.81 -16.82 2.50
N PRO A 34 13.66 -17.07 3.49
CA PRO A 34 15.11 -17.08 3.28
C PRO A 34 15.50 -18.16 2.27
N ARG A 35 16.44 -17.85 1.35
CA ARG A 35 16.86 -18.76 0.25
C ARG A 35 17.50 -20.08 0.71
N LYS A 36 17.91 -20.19 1.98
CA LYS A 36 18.31 -21.43 2.66
C LYS A 36 18.25 -21.22 4.19
N PRO A 37 17.65 -22.12 4.98
CA PRO A 37 17.89 -22.11 6.41
C PRO A 37 19.35 -22.52 6.68
N LEU A 38 20.03 -21.82 7.59
CA LEU A 38 21.34 -22.25 8.11
C LEU A 38 21.24 -23.57 8.91
N ASP A 39 20.02 -23.97 9.28
CA ASP A 39 19.77 -25.13 10.15
C ASP A 39 18.61 -25.99 9.59
N PRO A 40 18.85 -27.27 9.19
CA PRO A 40 17.86 -28.16 8.59
C PRO A 40 16.62 -28.45 9.45
N GLY A 41 16.69 -28.21 10.77
CA GLY A 41 15.59 -28.49 11.71
C GLY A 41 14.62 -27.33 11.95
N LYS A 42 14.92 -26.13 11.45
CA LYS A 42 14.11 -24.93 11.75
C LYS A 42 12.92 -24.81 10.79
N LYS A 43 11.73 -24.52 11.33
CA LYS A 43 10.55 -24.23 10.50
C LYS A 43 10.82 -22.99 9.64
N TRP A 44 10.30 -23.01 8.42
CA TRP A 44 10.34 -21.88 7.51
C TRP A 44 9.52 -20.72 8.08
N GLU A 45 10.20 -19.74 8.67
CA GLU A 45 9.61 -18.47 9.09
C GLU A 45 9.88 -17.43 8.01
N LYS A 46 8.87 -16.59 7.73
CA LYS A 46 9.02 -15.45 6.83
C LYS A 46 9.81 -14.37 7.55
N ILE A 47 10.73 -13.74 6.84
CA ILE A 47 11.49 -12.59 7.34
C ILE A 47 11.05 -11.33 6.59
N GLU A 48 11.07 -10.21 7.28
CA GLU A 48 10.90 -8.90 6.66
C GLU A 48 12.17 -8.57 5.87
N VAL A 49 12.04 -8.28 4.57
CA VAL A 49 13.18 -7.92 3.70
C VAL A 49 13.15 -6.46 3.28
N GLU A 50 12.00 -5.80 3.38
CA GLU A 50 11.81 -4.40 2.99
C GLU A 50 10.68 -3.80 3.83
N GLN A 51 10.88 -2.58 4.30
CA GLN A 51 9.86 -1.77 4.97
C GLN A 51 9.88 -0.37 4.35
N LYS A 52 8.69 0.13 4.01
CA LYS A 52 8.48 1.50 3.52
C LYS A 52 7.37 2.16 4.31
N GLU A 53 7.52 3.43 4.64
CA GLU A 53 6.38 4.22 5.12
C GLU A 53 5.35 4.31 3.99
N ALA A 54 4.07 4.23 4.33
CA ALA A 54 2.98 4.17 3.39
C ALA A 54 1.70 4.82 3.93
N THR A 55 1.05 5.61 3.07
CA THR A 55 -0.32 6.07 3.30
C THR A 55 -1.29 4.95 2.90
N ILE A 56 -2.18 4.55 3.81
CA ILE A 56 -3.17 3.50 3.55
C ILE A 56 -4.49 4.12 3.10
N ARG A 57 -4.84 3.96 1.83
CA ARG A 57 -6.12 4.42 1.28
C ARG A 57 -7.13 3.28 1.25
N ARG A 58 -8.32 3.53 1.77
CA ARG A 58 -9.44 2.58 1.78
C ARG A 58 -10.49 2.98 0.76
N ILE A 59 -10.93 2.02 -0.06
CA ILE A 59 -11.94 2.22 -1.12
C ILE A 59 -13.01 1.14 -0.96
N LYS A 60 -14.30 1.49 -1.11
CA LYS A 60 -15.36 0.48 -1.07
C LYS A 60 -15.34 -0.37 -2.33
N ASN A 61 -15.80 -1.62 -2.21
CA ASN A 61 -15.80 -2.52 -3.34
C ASN A 61 -16.67 -2.03 -4.51
N GLU A 62 -17.80 -1.38 -4.17
CA GLU A 62 -18.78 -0.82 -5.10
C GLU A 62 -18.26 0.39 -5.89
N ASP A 63 -17.24 1.08 -5.38
CA ASP A 63 -16.68 2.29 -6.01
C ASP A 63 -15.57 1.96 -7.02
N CYS A 64 -15.13 0.69 -7.12
CA CYS A 64 -14.13 0.29 -8.12
C CYS A 64 -14.80 -0.19 -9.40
N LEU A 65 -14.25 0.26 -10.53
CA LEU A 65 -14.63 -0.22 -11.84
C LEU A 65 -14.16 -1.66 -12.07
N ASP A 66 -14.83 -2.36 -12.99
CA ASP A 66 -14.36 -3.65 -13.49
C ASP A 66 -12.95 -3.53 -14.08
N GLY A 67 -12.12 -4.56 -13.90
CA GLY A 67 -10.73 -4.57 -14.40
C GLY A 67 -9.73 -3.73 -13.57
N TRP A 68 -10.12 -3.21 -12.41
CA TRP A 68 -9.22 -2.41 -11.56
C TRP A 68 -7.92 -3.13 -11.15
N LYS A 69 -7.94 -4.47 -11.05
CA LYS A 69 -6.73 -5.25 -10.69
C LYS A 69 -5.65 -5.12 -11.75
N ASP A 70 -6.01 -5.19 -13.03
CA ASP A 70 -5.06 -5.04 -14.12
C ASP A 70 -4.44 -3.64 -14.09
N VAL A 71 -5.23 -2.61 -13.75
CA VAL A 71 -4.73 -1.24 -13.56
C VAL A 71 -3.80 -1.16 -12.36
N ALA A 72 -4.18 -1.74 -11.22
CA ALA A 72 -3.38 -1.72 -10.00
C ALA A 72 -2.05 -2.46 -10.17
N ASP A 73 -2.06 -3.63 -10.80
CA ASP A 73 -0.86 -4.42 -11.08
C ASP A 73 0.12 -3.64 -11.99
N ASN A 74 -0.40 -2.90 -12.98
CA ASN A 74 0.41 -2.01 -13.81
C ASN A 74 0.97 -0.82 -13.01
N LEU A 75 0.19 -0.22 -12.11
CA LEU A 75 0.64 0.89 -11.27
C LEU A 75 1.73 0.49 -10.27
N ILE A 76 1.74 -0.77 -9.79
CA ILE A 76 2.76 -1.26 -8.85
C ILE A 76 4.15 -1.30 -9.50
N ILE A 77 4.23 -1.63 -10.79
CA ILE A 77 5.50 -1.71 -11.53
C ILE A 77 5.88 -0.40 -12.23
N PHE A 78 4.96 0.57 -12.28
CA PHE A 78 5.16 1.84 -12.95
C PHE A 78 5.80 2.85 -12.00
N ASP A 79 7.00 3.33 -12.33
CA ASP A 79 7.78 4.26 -11.51
C ASP A 79 7.99 5.57 -12.28
N HIS A 80 7.37 6.64 -11.80
CA HIS A 80 7.47 7.97 -12.39
C HIS A 80 7.32 9.03 -11.32
N ASN A 81 8.20 10.04 -11.31
CA ASN A 81 8.24 11.09 -10.27
C ASN A 81 6.94 11.87 -10.09
N ASN A 82 6.08 11.86 -11.11
CA ASN A 82 4.81 12.58 -11.17
C ASN A 82 3.62 11.62 -11.11
N ILE A 83 3.77 10.38 -10.65
CA ILE A 83 2.63 9.47 -10.46
C ILE A 83 2.80 8.84 -9.09
N LEU A 84 1.77 8.99 -8.26
CA LEU A 84 1.80 8.46 -6.89
C LEU A 84 2.09 6.96 -6.93
N ARG A 85 3.19 6.56 -6.30
CA ARG A 85 3.62 5.17 -6.30
C ARG A 85 2.68 4.30 -5.48
N VAL A 86 2.22 3.21 -6.09
CA VAL A 86 1.46 2.15 -5.42
C VAL A 86 2.42 1.04 -5.02
N TYR A 87 2.50 0.72 -3.74
CA TYR A 87 3.35 -0.37 -3.25
C TYR A 87 2.65 -1.73 -3.35
N SER A 88 1.40 -1.79 -2.92
CA SER A 88 0.55 -2.99 -3.04
C SER A 88 -0.91 -2.64 -2.79
N TYR A 89 -1.78 -3.64 -2.97
CA TYR A 89 -3.18 -3.59 -2.54
C TYR A 89 -3.58 -4.89 -1.83
N GLU A 90 -4.63 -4.79 -1.01
CA GLU A 90 -5.27 -5.92 -0.35
C GLU A 90 -6.79 -5.81 -0.45
N GLU A 91 -7.48 -6.94 -0.49
CA GLU A 91 -8.95 -7.01 -0.52
C GLU A 91 -9.50 -7.63 0.76
N ASP A 92 -10.43 -6.93 1.39
CA ASP A 92 -11.31 -7.47 2.43
C ASP A 92 -12.70 -7.70 1.83
N VAL A 93 -12.80 -8.80 1.08
CA VAL A 93 -14.04 -9.19 0.38
C VAL A 93 -15.21 -9.35 1.35
N ALA A 94 -14.94 -9.84 2.57
CA ALA A 94 -15.98 -10.07 3.57
C ALA A 94 -16.62 -8.78 4.07
N ASN A 95 -15.83 -7.71 4.22
CA ASN A 95 -16.32 -6.42 4.69
C ASN A 95 -16.58 -5.41 3.55
N GLY A 96 -16.36 -5.80 2.29
CA GLY A 96 -16.65 -4.96 1.13
C GLY A 96 -15.66 -3.82 0.92
N TRP A 97 -14.40 -3.99 1.36
CA TRP A 97 -13.37 -2.96 1.27
C TRP A 97 -12.12 -3.43 0.54
N ARG A 98 -11.41 -2.46 -0.04
CA ARG A 98 -10.06 -2.60 -0.58
C ARG A 98 -9.14 -1.60 0.07
N TYR A 99 -7.87 -1.97 0.16
CA TYR A 99 -6.82 -1.20 0.78
C TYR A 99 -5.67 -1.07 -0.19
N PHE A 100 -5.14 0.14 -0.33
CA PHE A 100 -3.97 0.45 -1.15
C PHE A 100 -2.89 1.05 -0.26
N ALA A 101 -1.67 0.52 -0.33
CA ALA A 101 -0.50 1.13 0.26
C ALA A 101 0.14 2.04 -0.79
N LEU A 102 0.18 3.33 -0.49
CA LEU A 102 0.68 4.36 -1.37
C LEU A 102 1.93 4.97 -0.75
N GLU A 103 2.81 5.54 -1.57
CA GLU A 103 3.85 6.40 -1.02
C GLU A 103 3.25 7.55 -0.19
N PRO A 104 3.91 7.99 0.89
CA PRO A 104 3.43 9.10 1.69
C PRO A 104 3.37 10.37 0.85
N TYR A 105 2.23 11.06 0.91
CA TYR A 105 2.00 12.36 0.27
C TYR A 105 1.42 13.33 1.30
N SER A 106 1.66 14.62 1.11
CA SER A 106 1.38 15.63 2.13
C SER A 106 -0.08 16.10 2.16
N ALA A 107 -0.77 16.09 1.02
CA ALA A 107 -2.18 16.44 0.88
C ALA A 107 -2.68 16.00 -0.50
N THR A 108 -4.00 16.04 -0.67
CA THR A 108 -4.74 15.90 -1.93
C THR A 108 -4.97 17.25 -2.62
N LEU A 109 -5.18 17.28 -3.94
CA LEU A 109 -5.49 18.50 -4.70
C LEU A 109 -6.77 19.14 -4.17
N TYR A 110 -7.70 18.33 -3.70
CA TYR A 110 -8.91 18.79 -3.06
C TYR A 110 -8.61 19.56 -1.76
N GLU A 111 -7.80 18.98 -0.87
CA GLU A 111 -7.34 19.63 0.35
C GLU A 111 -6.55 20.91 0.05
N TYR A 112 -5.73 20.91 -1.00
CA TYR A 112 -5.08 22.13 -1.47
C TYR A 112 -6.07 23.20 -1.95
N CYS A 113 -7.01 22.83 -2.83
CA CYS A 113 -8.01 23.76 -3.38
C CYS A 113 -8.90 24.37 -2.28
N ASN A 114 -9.10 23.65 -1.18
CA ASN A 114 -9.90 24.11 -0.04
C ASN A 114 -9.09 24.84 1.03
N GLY A 115 -7.78 25.04 0.81
CA GLY A 115 -6.90 25.75 1.74
C GLY A 115 -6.54 24.94 2.99
N GLU A 116 -6.72 23.63 2.98
CA GLU A 116 -6.36 22.72 4.07
C GLU A 116 -4.86 22.39 4.06
N TYR A 117 -4.24 22.44 2.88
CA TYR A 117 -2.79 22.29 2.73
C TYR A 117 -2.03 23.62 2.89
N ASN A 118 -1.14 23.68 3.88
CA ASN A 118 -0.29 24.84 4.18
C ASN A 118 1.21 24.57 3.95
N GLY A 119 1.54 23.46 3.28
CA GLY A 119 2.93 23.07 3.02
C GLY A 119 3.53 23.76 1.79
N PRO A 120 4.82 23.52 1.51
CA PRO A 120 5.51 24.10 0.36
C PRO A 120 4.93 23.57 -0.96
N MET A 121 4.56 24.47 -1.86
CA MET A 121 4.19 24.10 -3.22
C MET A 121 5.42 23.57 -3.99
N PRO A 122 5.27 22.52 -4.81
CA PRO A 122 6.31 22.11 -5.74
C PRO A 122 6.71 23.28 -6.65
N ASN A 123 8.02 23.43 -6.91
CA ASN A 123 8.53 24.51 -7.78
C ASN A 123 8.11 24.34 -9.25
N GLU A 124 7.70 23.14 -9.65
CA GLU A 124 7.26 22.83 -11.00
C GLU A 124 5.73 22.77 -11.04
N SER A 125 5.12 23.65 -11.84
CA SER A 125 3.66 23.73 -11.99
C SER A 125 3.02 22.45 -12.53
N GLN A 126 3.79 21.57 -13.15
CA GLN A 126 3.31 20.28 -13.65
C GLN A 126 3.02 19.27 -12.52
N VAL A 127 3.59 19.47 -11.34
CA VAL A 127 3.38 18.62 -10.15
C VAL A 127 2.08 18.99 -9.42
N LEU A 128 1.47 20.16 -9.72
CA LEU A 128 0.20 20.59 -9.15
C LEU A 128 -0.98 19.67 -9.48
N TYR A 129 -0.92 18.91 -10.59
CA TYR A 129 -1.99 17.96 -10.94
C TYR A 129 -2.00 16.71 -10.07
N GLN A 130 -1.07 16.56 -9.12
CA GLN A 130 -0.83 15.35 -8.33
C GLN A 130 -0.68 15.60 -6.84
N ILE A 131 -1.03 16.80 -6.37
CA ILE A 131 -1.43 16.92 -4.97
C ILE A 131 -2.62 15.97 -4.83
#